data_AF-A0A5C8G1Y8-F1
#
_entry.id   AF-A0A5C8G1Y8-F1
#
_cell.length_a   1.000
_cell.length_b   1.000
_cell.length_c   1.000
_cell.angle_alpha   90.00
_cell.angle_beta   90.00
_cell.angle_gamma   90.00
#
_symmetry.space_group_name_H-M   'P 1'
#
loop_
_entity.id
_entity.type
_entity.pdbx_description
1 polymer ?
#
loop_
_entity_poly.entity_id
_entity_poly.type
_entity_poly.pdbx_seq_one_letter_code
_entity_poly.pdbx_strand_id
1 'polypeptide(L)'
;MTEVENQTLNLLKNIIENRDKIYNKIEEAKEKLIPIVNIINILGNTYYEVSNSSLLYNILKIKFKYDKYDNKEINFAKDFSEYIIKEKLGNDSVNINSSNISVYSEEHPSIESKRRMDLFIQSDNFEIIIENKIGAGDQPNQLQDYYSNRINENKIIKDNIFVVYLTRYGYKPSEFSIDKKLISDLEKENKIYYLSHDDMANWIEDKILNNKEYEFLKEQKYQSIYSALIQIRDNEKFITKETEENKVEQKITEDFLNLKSLINEGEPIKDSFDKLNKFYELLENAQKVISNKRLNLVSRDIEYYSYIRKIVEEYKTNKGIYANIISKELVSYRFSSGDSYSLNIDIPIGKNNDIRIILDQRLDYHLCISVFSEKPDIINQLKYIDKIKNKITKILNNCIEGESSEYGSSWVYLKFIDTTKKDEAEDIADKIIELYEFLRDNIKLDNA
;
A
#
# COMPACT_ATOMS: atom_id res chain seq x y z
N MET A 1 -16.15 -18.31 37.09
CA MET A 1 -16.31 -17.97 35.66
C MET A 1 -17.79 -17.85 35.36
N THR A 2 -18.21 -16.73 34.76
CA THR A 2 -19.57 -16.56 34.26
C THR A 2 -19.84 -17.54 33.11
N GLU A 3 -21.12 -17.83 32.80
CA GLU A 3 -21.49 -18.72 31.69
C GLU A 3 -20.90 -18.23 30.36
N VAL A 4 -20.91 -16.92 30.13
CA VAL A 4 -20.30 -16.26 28.97
C VAL A 4 -18.79 -16.48 28.92
N GLU A 5 -18.06 -16.32 30.03
CA GLU A 5 -16.62 -16.57 30.08
C GLU A 5 -16.28 -18.03 29.74
N ASN A 6 -17.07 -18.99 30.22
CA ASN A 6 -16.92 -20.40 29.86
C ASN A 6 -17.10 -20.64 28.36
N GLN A 7 -18.14 -20.04 27.76
CA GLN A 7 -18.42 -20.17 26.33
C GLN A 7 -17.32 -19.55 25.47
N THR A 8 -16.87 -18.33 25.80
CA THR A 8 -15.74 -17.64 25.17
C THR A 8 -14.47 -18.49 25.18
N LEU A 9 -14.12 -19.10 26.32
CA LEU A 9 -12.95 -19.97 26.42
C LEU A 9 -13.10 -21.26 25.61
N ASN A 10 -14.30 -21.84 25.57
CA ASN A 10 -14.58 -23.02 24.76
C ASN A 10 -14.42 -22.73 23.25
N LEU A 11 -14.84 -21.56 22.78
CA LEU A 11 -14.65 -21.16 21.38
C LEU A 11 -13.17 -20.98 21.05
N LEU A 12 -12.40 -20.31 21.91
CA LEU A 12 -10.97 -20.16 21.71
C LEU A 12 -10.27 -21.54 21.70
N LYS A 13 -10.62 -22.42 22.64
CA LYS A 13 -10.12 -23.79 22.69
C LYS A 13 -10.46 -24.56 21.40
N ASN A 14 -11.69 -24.41 20.89
CA ASN A 14 -12.11 -25.04 19.65
C ASN A 14 -11.23 -24.63 18.47
N ILE A 15 -10.90 -23.33 18.33
CA ILE A 15 -9.99 -22.87 17.27
C ILE A 15 -8.60 -23.50 17.43
N ILE A 16 -8.03 -23.47 18.63
CA ILE A 16 -6.67 -23.95 18.89
C ILE A 16 -6.54 -25.46 18.64
N GLU A 17 -7.52 -26.24 19.09
CA GLU A 17 -7.56 -27.70 18.90
C GLU A 17 -7.81 -28.09 17.45
N ASN A 18 -8.55 -27.28 16.70
CA ASN A 18 -8.85 -27.54 15.29
C ASN A 18 -7.96 -26.78 14.30
N ARG A 19 -6.91 -26.07 14.74
CA ARG A 19 -6.11 -25.20 13.86
C ARG A 19 -5.64 -25.88 12.56
N ASP A 20 -5.15 -27.12 12.65
CA ASP A 20 -4.61 -27.86 11.50
C ASP A 20 -5.77 -28.25 10.55
N LYS A 21 -6.93 -28.58 11.10
CA LYS A 21 -8.15 -28.86 10.33
C LYS A 21 -8.71 -27.60 9.66
N ILE A 22 -8.62 -26.45 10.32
CA ILE A 22 -9.01 -25.14 9.76
C ILE A 22 -8.12 -24.84 8.56
N TYR A 23 -6.80 -24.90 8.72
CA TYR A 23 -5.84 -24.68 7.63
C TYR A 23 -6.07 -25.64 6.47
N ASN A 24 -6.17 -26.95 6.74
CA ASN A 24 -6.40 -27.94 5.68
C ASN A 24 -7.72 -27.69 4.93
N LYS A 25 -8.80 -27.34 5.63
CA LYS A 25 -10.07 -27.00 4.96
C LYS A 25 -9.98 -25.74 4.11
N ILE A 26 -9.21 -24.74 4.56
CA ILE A 26 -8.97 -23.52 3.78
C ILE A 26 -8.21 -23.88 2.50
N GLU A 27 -7.13 -24.64 2.60
CA GLU A 27 -6.34 -25.06 1.43
C GLU A 27 -7.17 -25.93 0.47
N GLU A 28 -7.87 -26.96 0.96
CA GLU A 28 -8.77 -27.79 0.15
C GLU A 28 -9.88 -26.99 -0.55
N ALA A 29 -10.32 -25.89 0.07
CA ALA A 29 -11.34 -25.02 -0.52
C ALA A 29 -10.74 -24.08 -1.56
N LYS A 30 -9.53 -23.54 -1.31
CA LYS A 30 -8.76 -22.73 -2.27
C LYS A 30 -8.40 -23.54 -3.52
N GLU A 31 -8.04 -24.82 -3.38
CA GLU A 31 -7.77 -25.74 -4.51
C GLU A 31 -8.98 -25.96 -5.43
N LYS A 32 -10.20 -25.72 -4.96
CA LYS A 32 -11.44 -25.86 -5.75
C LYS A 32 -11.83 -24.57 -6.46
N LEU A 33 -11.18 -23.44 -6.14
CA LEU A 33 -11.44 -22.16 -6.79
C LEU A 33 -10.74 -22.12 -8.15
N ILE A 34 -11.34 -21.38 -9.08
CA ILE A 34 -10.69 -21.11 -10.37
C ILE A 34 -9.50 -20.19 -10.10
N PRO A 35 -8.26 -20.57 -10.49
CA PRO A 35 -7.09 -19.73 -10.26
C PRO A 35 -7.23 -18.38 -10.94
N ILE A 36 -6.97 -17.30 -10.18
CA ILE A 36 -6.94 -15.94 -10.71
C ILE A 36 -5.48 -15.59 -11.01
N VAL A 37 -5.18 -15.36 -12.29
CA VAL A 37 -3.88 -14.85 -12.71
C VAL A 37 -3.98 -13.34 -12.87
N ASN A 38 -3.38 -12.60 -11.93
CA ASN A 38 -3.33 -11.15 -11.96
C ASN A 38 -1.88 -10.65 -12.02
N ILE A 39 -1.50 -10.05 -13.15
CA ILE A 39 -0.13 -9.62 -13.42
C ILE A 39 0.29 -8.48 -12.47
N ILE A 40 -0.63 -7.60 -12.10
CA ILE A 40 -0.34 -6.49 -11.18
C ILE A 40 0.04 -7.04 -9.81
N ASN A 41 -0.71 -8.04 -9.33
CA ASN A 41 -0.42 -8.73 -8.08
C ASN A 41 0.88 -9.55 -8.13
N ILE A 42 1.11 -10.27 -9.23
CA ILE A 42 2.34 -11.06 -9.44
C ILE A 42 3.59 -10.16 -9.41
N LEU A 43 3.50 -8.97 -10.02
CA LEU A 43 4.59 -8.00 -10.03
C LEU A 43 4.72 -7.23 -8.69
N GLY A 44 3.91 -7.57 -7.68
CA GLY A 44 3.95 -6.94 -6.36
C GLY A 44 3.45 -5.50 -6.34
N ASN A 45 2.65 -5.09 -7.33
CA ASN A 45 2.21 -3.70 -7.48
C ASN A 45 0.83 -3.38 -6.86
N THR A 46 0.14 -4.38 -6.30
CA THR A 46 -1.23 -4.27 -5.78
C THR A 46 -1.44 -3.10 -4.84
N TYR A 47 -0.51 -2.90 -3.90
CA TYR A 47 -0.69 -1.95 -2.81
C TYR A 47 0.05 -0.61 -3.01
N TYR A 48 0.62 -0.36 -4.20
CA TYR A 48 1.24 0.92 -4.52
C TYR A 48 0.22 1.89 -5.09
N GLU A 49 -0.09 2.94 -4.32
CA GLU A 49 -1.08 3.98 -4.66
C GLU A 49 -0.81 4.63 -6.01
N VAL A 50 0.42 5.05 -6.27
CA VAL A 50 0.79 5.70 -7.54
C VAL A 50 0.54 4.79 -8.74
N SER A 51 0.93 3.52 -8.64
CA SER A 51 0.70 2.52 -9.68
C SER A 51 -0.80 2.27 -9.88
N ASN A 52 -1.57 2.20 -8.79
CA ASN A 52 -3.01 2.01 -8.86
C ASN A 52 -3.74 3.21 -9.48
N SER A 53 -3.40 4.45 -9.09
CA SER A 53 -3.93 5.67 -9.70
C SER A 53 -3.64 5.72 -11.20
N SER A 54 -2.45 5.29 -11.62
CA SER A 54 -2.12 5.18 -13.05
C SER A 54 -2.99 4.14 -13.78
N LEU A 55 -3.28 2.99 -13.17
CA LEU A 55 -4.20 2.00 -13.75
C LEU A 55 -5.61 2.56 -13.92
N LEU A 56 -6.15 3.20 -12.88
CA LEU A 56 -7.48 3.83 -12.90
C LEU A 56 -7.56 4.96 -13.92
N TYR A 57 -6.53 5.81 -14.00
CA TYR A 57 -6.39 6.83 -15.05
C TYR A 57 -6.51 6.22 -16.45
N ASN A 58 -5.78 5.13 -16.69
CA ASN A 58 -5.75 4.48 -17.99
C ASN A 58 -7.08 3.83 -18.38
N ILE A 59 -7.90 3.39 -17.42
CA ILE A 59 -9.29 2.97 -17.70
C ILE A 59 -10.17 4.19 -17.96
N LEU A 60 -10.20 5.15 -17.04
CA LEU A 60 -11.15 6.27 -17.10
C LEU A 60 -10.97 7.10 -18.37
N LYS A 61 -9.75 7.23 -18.88
CA LYS A 61 -9.48 7.96 -20.13
C LYS A 61 -9.95 7.25 -21.40
N ILE A 62 -10.40 5.99 -21.33
CA ILE A 62 -10.84 5.23 -22.51
C ILE A 62 -12.11 5.88 -23.06
N LYS A 63 -11.96 6.42 -24.26
CA LYS A 63 -13.04 7.05 -25.03
C LYS A 63 -12.88 6.71 -26.50
N PHE A 64 -13.85 6.00 -27.08
CA PHE A 64 -13.84 5.68 -28.51
C PHE A 64 -15.22 5.33 -29.05
N LYS A 65 -15.43 5.58 -30.35
CA LYS A 65 -16.61 5.15 -31.08
C LYS A 65 -16.43 3.73 -31.59
N TYR A 66 -17.40 2.86 -31.32
CA TYR A 66 -17.33 1.44 -31.70
C TYR A 66 -18.34 1.05 -32.78
N ASP A 67 -19.32 1.91 -33.06
CA ASP A 67 -20.23 1.80 -34.20
C ASP A 67 -20.20 3.09 -35.03
N LYS A 68 -19.83 2.96 -36.31
CA LYS A 68 -19.73 4.07 -37.25
C LYS A 68 -21.12 4.58 -37.71
N TYR A 69 -22.14 3.74 -37.61
CA TYR A 69 -23.50 4.02 -38.11
C TYR A 69 -24.43 4.49 -36.98
N ASP A 70 -24.29 3.92 -35.78
CA ASP A 70 -25.15 4.28 -34.63
C ASP A 70 -24.55 5.35 -33.70
N ASN A 71 -23.35 5.88 -34.00
CA ASN A 71 -22.64 6.87 -33.17
C ASN A 71 -22.43 6.40 -31.70
N LYS A 72 -22.44 5.08 -31.46
CA LYS A 72 -22.24 4.54 -30.12
C LYS A 72 -20.78 4.71 -29.69
N GLU A 73 -20.60 5.25 -28.50
CA GLU A 73 -19.33 5.66 -27.93
C GLU A 73 -19.18 5.06 -26.53
N ILE A 74 -17.99 4.52 -26.25
CA ILE A 74 -17.56 4.25 -24.89
C ILE A 74 -16.96 5.54 -24.33
N ASN A 75 -17.32 5.88 -23.10
CA ASN A 75 -16.62 6.89 -22.31
C ASN A 75 -16.67 6.49 -20.84
N PHE A 76 -15.65 5.78 -20.36
CA PHE A 76 -15.67 5.26 -18.99
C PHE A 76 -15.63 6.36 -17.92
N ALA A 77 -15.00 7.51 -18.19
CA ALA A 77 -15.09 8.66 -17.30
C ALA A 77 -16.51 9.20 -17.18
N LYS A 78 -17.29 9.17 -18.27
CA LYS A 78 -18.71 9.54 -18.25
C LYS A 78 -19.50 8.56 -17.39
N ASP A 79 -19.38 7.26 -17.65
CA ASP A 79 -20.12 6.23 -16.90
C ASP A 79 -19.77 6.24 -15.41
N PHE A 80 -18.49 6.47 -15.09
CA PHE A 80 -18.04 6.63 -13.71
C PHE A 80 -18.60 7.90 -13.08
N SER A 81 -18.63 9.02 -13.79
CA SER A 81 -19.23 10.26 -13.31
C SER A 81 -20.73 10.09 -13.04
N GLU A 82 -21.46 9.37 -13.88
CA GLU A 82 -22.87 9.05 -13.65
C GLU A 82 -23.06 8.17 -12.42
N TYR A 83 -22.24 7.13 -12.27
CA TYR A 83 -22.24 6.28 -11.08
C TYR A 83 -22.01 7.09 -9.80
N ILE A 84 -21.01 7.96 -9.77
CA ILE A 84 -20.70 8.75 -8.58
C ILE A 84 -21.77 9.82 -8.31
N ILE A 85 -22.04 10.69 -9.29
CA ILE A 85 -22.86 11.88 -9.05
C ILE A 85 -24.34 11.51 -8.93
N LYS A 86 -24.86 10.63 -9.78
CA LYS A 86 -26.28 10.28 -9.78
C LYS A 86 -26.58 9.12 -8.84
N GLU A 87 -25.88 7.99 -8.98
CA GLU A 87 -26.25 6.79 -8.22
C GLU A 87 -25.78 6.85 -6.76
N LYS A 88 -24.55 7.32 -6.51
CA LYS A 88 -23.96 7.33 -5.17
C LYS A 88 -24.28 8.59 -4.37
N LEU A 89 -24.25 9.75 -5.02
CA LEU A 89 -24.53 11.05 -4.38
C LEU A 89 -25.99 11.50 -4.53
N GLY A 90 -26.77 10.87 -5.42
CA GLY A 90 -28.19 11.24 -5.61
C GLY A 90 -28.40 12.62 -6.23
N ASN A 91 -27.43 13.14 -6.98
CA ASN A 91 -27.49 14.46 -7.59
C ASN A 91 -27.88 14.38 -9.07
N ASP A 92 -29.17 14.30 -9.34
CA ASP A 92 -29.72 14.24 -10.70
C ASP A 92 -29.70 15.58 -11.46
N SER A 93 -29.31 16.68 -10.79
CA SER A 93 -29.33 18.02 -11.39
C SER A 93 -28.18 18.26 -12.37
N VAL A 94 -27.10 17.48 -12.28
CA VAL A 94 -25.92 17.61 -13.14
C VAL A 94 -26.13 16.87 -14.46
N ASN A 95 -26.12 17.60 -15.57
CA ASN A 95 -26.27 17.01 -16.90
C ASN A 95 -24.95 16.43 -17.45
N ILE A 96 -24.71 15.14 -17.19
CA ILE A 96 -23.47 14.45 -17.61
C ILE A 96 -23.47 14.05 -19.10
N ASN A 97 -24.64 13.94 -19.73
CA ASN A 97 -24.76 13.34 -21.07
C ASN A 97 -24.23 14.22 -22.21
N SER A 98 -24.23 15.54 -22.04
CA SER A 98 -23.75 16.51 -23.05
C SER A 98 -22.37 17.08 -22.75
N SER A 99 -21.68 16.52 -21.75
CA SER A 99 -20.44 17.03 -21.20
C SER A 99 -19.22 16.60 -22.02
N ASN A 100 -18.35 17.56 -22.38
CA ASN A 100 -16.99 17.22 -22.75
C ASN A 100 -16.26 16.80 -21.48
N ILE A 101 -15.76 15.57 -21.43
CA ILE A 101 -15.10 15.01 -20.25
C ILE A 101 -13.66 14.68 -20.61
N SER A 102 -12.74 15.12 -19.76
CA SER A 102 -11.31 14.82 -19.82
C SER A 102 -10.85 14.30 -18.47
N VAL A 103 -9.85 13.41 -18.48
CA VAL A 103 -9.28 12.81 -17.27
C VAL A 103 -7.81 13.18 -17.20
N TYR A 104 -7.35 13.50 -15.99
CA TYR A 104 -5.97 13.84 -15.68
C TYR A 104 -5.49 13.00 -14.50
N SER A 105 -4.18 12.78 -14.42
CA SER A 105 -3.50 12.13 -13.30
C SER A 105 -2.35 13.01 -12.85
N GLU A 106 -2.12 13.09 -11.54
CA GLU A 106 -1.10 13.96 -10.96
C GLU A 106 -1.26 15.45 -11.37
N GLU A 107 -2.49 15.93 -11.52
CA GLU A 107 -2.79 17.31 -11.94
C GLU A 107 -2.72 18.28 -10.76
N HIS A 108 -2.19 19.48 -10.98
CA HIS A 108 -2.19 20.52 -9.97
C HIS A 108 -3.59 21.15 -9.85
N PRO A 109 -4.17 21.30 -8.65
CA PRO A 109 -5.51 21.87 -8.49
C PRO A 109 -5.58 23.36 -8.87
N SER A 110 -4.43 24.06 -8.82
CA SER A 110 -4.22 25.43 -9.32
C SER A 110 -2.76 25.59 -9.76
N ILE A 111 -2.46 26.62 -10.55
CA ILE A 111 -1.09 26.88 -11.03
C ILE A 111 -0.09 27.20 -9.90
N GLU A 112 -0.59 27.68 -8.77
CA GLU A 112 0.20 28.02 -7.59
C GLU A 112 0.36 26.83 -6.62
N SER A 113 -0.47 25.80 -6.76
CA SER A 113 -0.41 24.62 -5.90
C SER A 113 0.84 23.79 -6.17
N LYS A 114 1.57 23.43 -5.13
CA LYS A 114 2.69 22.45 -5.21
C LYS A 114 2.23 21.01 -5.06
N ARG A 115 0.95 20.78 -4.78
CA ARG A 115 0.35 19.46 -4.61
C ARG A 115 -0.31 19.00 -5.91
N ARG A 116 -0.38 17.68 -6.09
CA ARG A 116 -0.97 17.03 -7.26
C ARG A 116 -2.10 16.13 -6.80
N MET A 117 -3.27 16.27 -7.41
CA MET A 117 -4.40 15.35 -7.23
C MET A 117 -4.08 14.04 -7.94
N ASP A 118 -4.35 12.91 -7.30
CA ASP A 118 -4.05 11.60 -7.88
C ASP A 118 -4.78 11.41 -9.23
N LEU A 119 -6.07 11.74 -9.24
CA LEU A 119 -6.96 11.62 -10.38
C LEU A 119 -7.94 12.80 -10.42
N PHE A 120 -8.23 13.29 -11.62
CA PHE A 120 -9.13 14.42 -11.81
C PHE A 120 -9.96 14.23 -13.07
N ILE A 121 -11.28 14.28 -12.94
CA ILE A 121 -12.22 14.30 -14.05
C ILE A 121 -12.72 15.73 -14.21
N GLN A 122 -12.43 16.33 -15.36
CA GLN A 122 -12.86 17.68 -15.69
C GLN A 122 -13.94 17.64 -16.75
N SER A 123 -14.96 18.47 -16.56
CA SER A 123 -15.95 18.77 -17.58
C SER A 123 -16.30 20.25 -17.62
N ASP A 124 -17.03 20.63 -18.68
CA ASP A 124 -17.56 21.98 -18.89
C ASP A 124 -18.59 22.38 -17.81
N ASN A 125 -19.19 21.42 -17.09
CA ASN A 125 -20.28 21.65 -16.14
C ASN A 125 -20.14 20.96 -14.77
N PHE A 126 -19.13 20.12 -14.58
CA PHE A 126 -18.80 19.50 -13.29
C PHE A 126 -17.32 19.12 -13.23
N GLU A 127 -16.82 18.90 -12.02
CA GLU A 127 -15.48 18.39 -11.75
C GLU A 127 -15.54 17.30 -10.67
N ILE A 128 -14.71 16.25 -10.79
CA ILE A 128 -14.55 15.22 -9.76
C ILE A 128 -13.07 15.11 -9.41
N ILE A 129 -12.76 15.44 -8.16
CA ILE A 129 -11.45 15.23 -7.54
C ILE A 129 -11.45 13.82 -6.97
N ILE A 130 -10.47 12.98 -7.32
CA ILE A 130 -10.35 11.62 -6.80
C ILE A 130 -8.98 11.49 -6.12
N GLU A 131 -8.98 11.31 -4.81
CA GLU A 131 -7.77 11.04 -4.01
C GLU A 131 -7.76 9.56 -3.62
N ASN A 132 -6.66 8.87 -3.93
CA ASN A 132 -6.51 7.43 -3.79
C ASN A 132 -5.61 7.06 -2.61
N LYS A 133 -6.16 6.39 -1.59
CA LYS A 133 -5.45 6.01 -0.37
C LYS A 133 -5.58 4.51 -0.10
N ILE A 134 -4.50 3.80 -0.41
CA ILE A 134 -4.32 2.40 -0.05
C ILE A 134 -3.57 2.33 1.29
N GLY A 135 -2.34 2.80 1.35
CA GLY A 135 -1.44 2.58 2.49
C GLY A 135 -0.85 3.84 3.12
N ALA A 136 -0.90 4.98 2.44
CA ALA A 136 -0.39 6.22 2.97
C ALA A 136 -1.41 6.88 3.91
N GLY A 137 -0.88 7.52 4.96
CA GLY A 137 -1.67 8.42 5.79
C GLY A 137 -2.01 9.71 5.05
N ASP A 138 -2.97 10.43 5.60
CA ASP A 138 -3.35 11.76 5.11
C ASP A 138 -2.18 12.76 5.21
N GLN A 139 -2.14 13.68 4.26
CA GLN A 139 -1.26 14.84 4.32
C GLN A 139 -2.01 16.07 4.86
N PRO A 140 -1.32 17.01 5.55
CA PRO A 140 -1.99 18.15 6.16
C PRO A 140 -2.72 19.00 5.11
N ASN A 141 -3.98 19.33 5.33
CA ASN A 141 -4.85 20.15 4.48
C ASN A 141 -4.98 19.69 3.01
N GLN A 142 -4.64 18.44 2.68
CA GLN A 142 -4.57 17.97 1.30
C GLN A 142 -5.89 18.11 0.54
N LEU A 143 -6.96 17.50 1.03
CA LEU A 143 -8.28 17.58 0.38
C LEU A 143 -8.88 18.98 0.46
N GLN A 144 -8.62 19.70 1.56
CA GLN A 144 -9.06 21.08 1.72
C GLN A 144 -8.45 22.01 0.67
N ASP A 145 -7.15 21.88 0.43
CA ASP A 145 -6.43 22.65 -0.59
C ASP A 145 -7.00 22.32 -1.98
N TYR A 146 -7.23 21.05 -2.30
CA TYR A 146 -7.76 20.63 -3.60
C TYR A 146 -9.12 21.25 -3.88
N TYR A 147 -10.06 21.03 -2.96
CA TYR A 147 -11.43 21.52 -3.11
C TYR A 147 -11.46 23.04 -3.20
N SER A 148 -10.80 23.74 -2.28
CA SER A 148 -10.80 25.21 -2.24
C SER A 148 -10.15 25.82 -3.49
N ASN A 149 -9.07 25.23 -3.99
CA ASN A 149 -8.41 25.69 -5.21
C ASN A 149 -9.32 25.49 -6.43
N ARG A 150 -9.99 24.35 -6.57
CA ARG A 150 -10.91 24.12 -7.69
C ARG A 150 -12.10 25.09 -7.68
N ILE A 151 -12.66 25.38 -6.51
CA ILE A 151 -13.71 26.40 -6.34
C ILE A 151 -13.23 27.79 -6.80
N ASN A 152 -11.98 28.14 -6.48
CA ASN A 152 -11.41 29.43 -6.84
C ASN A 152 -11.08 29.55 -8.34
N GLU A 153 -10.55 28.49 -8.93
CA GLU A 153 -10.21 28.41 -10.36
C GLU A 153 -11.45 28.36 -11.25
N ASN A 154 -12.51 27.66 -10.83
CA ASN A 154 -13.69 27.43 -11.66
C ASN A 154 -15.00 27.94 -11.02
N LYS A 155 -15.11 29.26 -10.90
CA LYS A 155 -16.26 29.93 -10.27
C LYS A 155 -17.62 29.66 -10.95
N ILE A 156 -17.62 29.25 -12.21
CA ILE A 156 -18.84 29.00 -12.99
C ILE A 156 -19.52 27.71 -12.52
N ILE A 157 -18.74 26.67 -12.23
CA ILE A 157 -19.26 25.34 -11.84
C ILE A 157 -18.91 25.00 -10.40
N LYS A 158 -18.60 25.99 -9.57
CA LYS A 158 -18.24 25.82 -8.15
C LYS A 158 -19.25 24.96 -7.36
N ASP A 159 -20.51 24.98 -7.76
CA ASP A 159 -21.57 24.22 -7.10
C ASP A 159 -21.61 22.74 -7.56
N ASN A 160 -20.85 22.39 -8.60
CA ASN A 160 -20.74 21.05 -9.19
C ASN A 160 -19.30 20.50 -9.13
N ILE A 161 -18.58 20.81 -8.04
CA ILE A 161 -17.28 20.22 -7.74
C ILE A 161 -17.48 19.12 -6.70
N PHE A 162 -17.11 17.90 -7.07
CA PHE A 162 -17.30 16.69 -6.29
C PHE A 162 -15.94 16.13 -5.84
N VAL A 163 -15.94 15.46 -4.69
CA VAL A 163 -14.77 14.78 -4.12
C VAL A 163 -15.09 13.30 -3.96
N VAL A 164 -14.24 12.45 -4.48
CA VAL A 164 -14.22 11.01 -4.23
C VAL A 164 -12.97 10.73 -3.41
N TYR A 165 -13.16 10.22 -2.20
CA TYR A 165 -12.07 9.73 -1.39
C TYR A 165 -12.06 8.21 -1.49
N LEU A 166 -11.18 7.69 -2.35
CA LEU A 166 -11.04 6.27 -2.64
C LEU A 166 -10.08 5.65 -1.63
N THR A 167 -10.57 4.73 -0.80
CA THR A 167 -9.76 4.05 0.22
C THR A 167 -9.96 2.54 0.16
N ARG A 168 -9.15 1.75 0.88
CA ARG A 168 -9.36 0.28 0.96
C ARG A 168 -10.80 -0.10 1.31
N TYR A 169 -11.43 0.59 2.24
CA TYR A 169 -12.72 0.15 2.79
C TYR A 169 -13.76 1.27 2.88
N GLY A 170 -13.60 2.36 2.10
CA GLY A 170 -14.56 3.47 2.08
C GLY A 170 -14.55 4.32 3.37
N TYR A 171 -13.40 4.47 4.03
CA TYR A 171 -13.27 5.29 5.23
C TYR A 171 -13.33 6.79 4.91
N LYS A 172 -13.69 7.58 5.93
CA LYS A 172 -13.61 9.05 5.85
C LYS A 172 -12.17 9.54 5.93
N PRO A 173 -11.83 10.68 5.30
CA PRO A 173 -10.54 11.32 5.53
C PRO A 173 -10.43 11.82 6.97
N SER A 174 -9.21 11.91 7.48
CA SER A 174 -8.95 12.47 8.81
C SER A 174 -9.09 14.00 8.82
N GLU A 175 -9.33 14.56 10.02
CA GLU A 175 -9.35 16.01 10.25
C GLU A 175 -7.98 16.68 9.94
N PHE A 176 -6.92 15.89 9.73
CA PHE A 176 -5.63 16.38 9.27
C PHE A 176 -5.64 16.78 7.78
N SER A 177 -6.42 16.09 6.94
CA SER A 177 -6.50 16.35 5.49
C SER A 177 -7.51 17.45 5.14
N ILE A 178 -8.60 17.53 5.90
CA ILE A 178 -9.70 18.46 5.65
C ILE A 178 -10.45 18.77 6.94
N ASP A 179 -10.76 20.04 7.16
CA ASP A 179 -11.53 20.48 8.31
C ASP A 179 -12.89 19.76 8.43
N LYS A 180 -13.24 19.41 9.66
CA LYS A 180 -14.48 18.70 10.01
C LYS A 180 -15.74 19.42 9.55
N LYS A 181 -15.76 20.75 9.65
CA LYS A 181 -16.94 21.53 9.23
C LYS A 181 -17.11 21.42 7.71
N LEU A 182 -16.03 21.58 6.94
CA LEU A 182 -16.05 21.42 5.49
C LEU A 182 -16.47 20.01 5.07
N ILE A 183 -15.97 18.94 5.70
CA ILE A 183 -16.49 17.58 5.47
C ILE A 183 -18.00 17.54 5.66
N SER A 184 -18.49 18.04 6.79
CA SER A 184 -19.94 17.99 7.11
C SER A 184 -20.78 18.77 6.12
N ASP A 185 -20.27 19.90 5.61
CA ASP A 185 -20.96 20.71 4.61
C ASP A 185 -20.99 19.99 3.25
N LEU A 186 -19.88 19.38 2.82
CA LEU A 186 -19.83 18.55 1.61
C LEU A 186 -20.77 17.33 1.68
N GLU A 187 -20.87 16.67 2.84
CA GLU A 187 -21.78 15.55 3.05
C GLU A 187 -23.25 15.98 2.93
N LYS A 188 -23.62 17.13 3.54
CA LYS A 188 -25.00 17.66 3.45
C LYS A 188 -25.36 18.08 2.04
N GLU A 189 -24.39 18.57 1.28
CA GLU A 189 -24.56 19.01 -0.11
C GLU A 189 -24.43 17.87 -1.12
N ASN A 190 -24.22 16.62 -0.68
CA ASN A 190 -23.95 15.47 -1.54
C ASN A 190 -22.81 15.73 -2.53
N LYS A 191 -21.70 16.31 -2.04
CA LYS A 191 -20.50 16.65 -2.83
C LYS A 191 -19.28 15.78 -2.52
N ILE A 192 -19.35 14.92 -1.52
CA ILE A 192 -18.27 13.99 -1.18
C ILE A 192 -18.79 12.57 -1.06
N TYR A 193 -18.10 11.62 -1.69
CA TYR A 193 -18.37 10.19 -1.56
C TYR A 193 -17.12 9.43 -1.10
N TYR A 194 -17.30 8.53 -0.13
CA TYR A 194 -16.25 7.66 0.38
C TYR A 194 -16.34 6.31 -0.35
N LEU A 195 -15.46 6.12 -1.32
CA LEU A 195 -15.48 4.96 -2.20
C LEU A 195 -14.49 3.92 -1.67
N SER A 196 -14.88 2.65 -1.63
CA SER A 196 -13.93 1.57 -1.40
C SER A 196 -13.31 1.09 -2.72
N HIS A 197 -12.13 0.46 -2.67
CA HIS A 197 -11.62 -0.24 -3.86
C HIS A 197 -12.55 -1.40 -4.26
N ASP A 198 -13.30 -2.00 -3.33
CA ASP A 198 -14.30 -3.01 -3.69
C ASP A 198 -15.48 -2.39 -4.47
N ASP A 199 -15.91 -1.18 -4.11
CA ASP A 199 -16.90 -0.44 -4.90
C ASP A 199 -16.38 -0.16 -6.33
N MET A 200 -15.09 0.16 -6.49
CA MET A 200 -14.47 0.30 -7.81
C MET A 200 -14.46 -1.01 -8.58
N ALA A 201 -14.13 -2.13 -7.92
CA ALA A 201 -14.20 -3.45 -8.52
C ALA A 201 -15.63 -3.79 -8.99
N ASN A 202 -16.62 -3.54 -8.12
CA ASN A 202 -18.03 -3.79 -8.41
C ASN A 202 -18.55 -2.87 -9.52
N TRP A 203 -18.10 -1.62 -9.59
CA TRP A 203 -18.41 -0.75 -10.73
C TRP A 203 -17.88 -1.32 -12.05
N ILE A 204 -16.61 -1.74 -12.10
CA ILE A 204 -16.04 -2.37 -13.31
C ILE A 204 -16.81 -3.67 -13.66
N GLU A 205 -17.10 -4.49 -12.66
CA GLU A 205 -17.77 -5.77 -12.83
C GLU A 205 -19.21 -5.60 -13.34
N ASP A 206 -20.02 -4.81 -12.63
CA ASP A 206 -21.46 -4.74 -12.88
C ASP A 206 -21.82 -3.75 -13.98
N LYS A 207 -21.15 -2.60 -14.03
CA LYS A 207 -21.49 -1.53 -14.99
C LYS A 207 -20.82 -1.71 -16.34
N ILE A 208 -19.71 -2.46 -16.40
CA ILE A 208 -18.94 -2.69 -17.63
C ILE A 208 -18.93 -4.17 -18.01
N LEU A 209 -18.30 -5.06 -17.23
CA LEU A 209 -18.03 -6.43 -17.66
C LEU A 209 -19.29 -7.31 -17.79
N ASN A 210 -20.27 -7.13 -16.90
CA ASN A 210 -21.54 -7.86 -16.87
C ASN A 210 -22.68 -7.08 -17.54
N ASN A 211 -22.44 -5.84 -17.96
CA ASN A 211 -23.44 -5.03 -18.64
C ASN A 211 -23.58 -5.48 -20.11
N LYS A 212 -24.82 -5.79 -20.51
CA LYS A 212 -25.14 -6.22 -21.88
C LYS A 212 -24.75 -5.21 -22.95
N GLU A 213 -24.75 -3.91 -22.63
CA GLU A 213 -24.35 -2.85 -23.55
C GLU A 213 -22.86 -2.95 -23.93
N TYR A 214 -22.05 -3.54 -23.05
CA TYR A 214 -20.60 -3.69 -23.20
C TYR A 214 -20.17 -5.12 -23.56
N GLU A 215 -21.12 -6.02 -23.88
CA GLU A 215 -20.81 -7.42 -24.21
C GLU A 215 -19.86 -7.54 -25.41
N PHE A 216 -19.90 -6.59 -26.34
CA PHE A 216 -19.00 -6.51 -27.48
C PHE A 216 -17.53 -6.38 -27.10
N LEU A 217 -17.17 -5.92 -25.88
CA LEU A 217 -15.79 -5.86 -25.43
C LEU A 217 -15.11 -7.23 -25.41
N LYS A 218 -15.89 -8.32 -25.35
CA LYS A 218 -15.40 -9.70 -25.43
C LYS A 218 -14.94 -10.12 -26.83
N GLU A 219 -15.20 -9.30 -27.86
CA GLU A 219 -14.72 -9.54 -29.21
C GLU A 219 -13.19 -9.36 -29.31
N GLN A 220 -12.55 -10.16 -30.17
CA GLN A 220 -11.09 -10.20 -30.34
C GLN A 220 -10.43 -8.81 -30.52
N LYS A 221 -11.09 -7.89 -31.23
CA LYS A 221 -10.56 -6.53 -31.48
C LYS A 221 -10.50 -5.64 -30.23
N TYR A 222 -11.27 -5.94 -29.19
CA TYR A 222 -11.29 -5.20 -27.92
C TYR A 222 -10.67 -6.00 -26.77
N GLN A 223 -10.09 -7.17 -27.07
CA GLN A 223 -9.56 -8.09 -26.07
C GLN A 223 -8.57 -7.43 -25.11
N SER A 224 -7.72 -6.52 -25.58
CA SER A 224 -6.78 -5.79 -24.72
C SER A 224 -7.48 -4.95 -23.65
N ILE A 225 -8.59 -4.30 -24.00
CA ILE A 225 -9.40 -3.50 -23.06
C ILE A 225 -10.11 -4.44 -22.08
N TYR A 226 -10.75 -5.49 -22.60
CA TYR A 226 -11.48 -6.46 -21.78
C TYR A 226 -10.56 -7.16 -20.77
N SER A 227 -9.38 -7.61 -21.22
CA SER A 227 -8.36 -8.18 -20.34
C SER A 227 -7.85 -7.17 -19.31
N ALA A 228 -7.62 -5.91 -19.69
CA ALA A 228 -7.20 -4.88 -18.73
C ALA A 228 -8.26 -4.61 -17.65
N LEU A 229 -9.54 -4.54 -18.02
CA LEU A 229 -10.66 -4.37 -17.08
C LEU A 229 -10.72 -5.52 -16.07
N ILE A 230 -10.54 -6.78 -16.51
CA ILE A 230 -10.47 -7.94 -15.61
C ILE A 230 -9.30 -7.81 -14.63
N GLN A 231 -8.10 -7.49 -15.13
CA GLN A 231 -6.91 -7.35 -14.30
C GLN A 231 -7.06 -6.23 -13.27
N ILE A 232 -7.65 -5.10 -13.66
CA ILE A 232 -7.82 -3.97 -12.73
C ILE A 232 -8.94 -4.28 -11.72
N ARG A 233 -10.09 -4.81 -12.14
CA ARG A 233 -11.13 -5.28 -11.21
C ARG A 233 -10.58 -6.22 -10.15
N ASP A 234 -9.80 -7.23 -10.56
CA ASP A 234 -9.24 -8.20 -9.62
C ASP A 234 -8.20 -7.53 -8.70
N ASN A 235 -7.41 -6.58 -9.22
CA ASN A 235 -6.49 -5.77 -8.40
C ASN A 235 -7.23 -4.98 -7.32
N GLU A 236 -8.34 -4.35 -7.67
CA GLU A 236 -9.19 -3.62 -6.72
C GLU A 236 -9.73 -4.56 -5.62
N LYS A 237 -10.15 -5.79 -5.97
CA LYS A 237 -10.54 -6.82 -4.98
C LYS A 237 -9.37 -7.30 -4.11
N PHE A 238 -8.16 -7.38 -4.65
CA PHE A 238 -6.98 -7.72 -3.85
C PHE A 238 -6.65 -6.61 -2.82
N ILE A 239 -6.79 -5.33 -3.19
CA ILE A 239 -6.57 -4.20 -2.28
C ILE A 239 -7.48 -4.28 -1.05
N THR A 240 -8.73 -4.67 -1.23
CA THR A 240 -9.74 -4.79 -0.16
C THR A 240 -9.74 -6.15 0.53
N LYS A 241 -9.07 -7.17 -0.03
CA LYS A 241 -9.20 -8.57 0.38
C LYS A 241 -10.61 -9.13 0.21
N GLU A 242 -11.37 -8.65 -0.78
CA GLU A 242 -12.71 -9.15 -1.13
C GLU A 242 -12.67 -10.23 -2.22
N THR A 243 -11.55 -10.96 -2.33
CA THR A 243 -11.42 -12.09 -3.25
C THR A 243 -12.21 -13.30 -2.78
N GLU A 244 -12.53 -14.22 -3.71
CA GLU A 244 -13.20 -15.48 -3.33
C GLU A 244 -12.37 -16.33 -2.38
N GLU A 245 -11.04 -16.30 -2.49
CA GLU A 245 -10.14 -16.97 -1.53
C GLU A 245 -10.31 -16.41 -0.12
N ASN A 246 -10.33 -15.09 0.03
CA ASN A 246 -10.53 -14.42 1.31
C ASN A 246 -11.92 -14.69 1.89
N LYS A 247 -12.97 -14.65 1.07
CA LYS A 247 -14.35 -14.95 1.49
C LYS A 247 -14.49 -16.40 1.97
N VAL A 248 -13.87 -17.35 1.28
CA VAL A 248 -13.86 -18.76 1.68
C VAL A 248 -13.11 -18.95 3.01
N GLU A 249 -11.95 -18.32 3.16
CA GLU A 249 -11.18 -18.35 4.41
C GLU A 249 -11.97 -17.78 5.59
N GLN A 250 -12.63 -16.63 5.40
CA GLN A 250 -13.50 -16.02 6.38
C GLN A 250 -14.68 -16.92 6.75
N LYS A 251 -15.36 -17.49 5.75
CA LYS A 251 -16.52 -18.38 5.97
C LYS A 251 -16.13 -19.64 6.73
N ILE A 252 -15.02 -20.28 6.39
CA ILE A 252 -14.53 -21.45 7.12
C ILE A 252 -14.19 -21.05 8.55
N THR A 253 -13.54 -19.91 8.74
CA THR A 253 -13.20 -19.40 10.08
C THR A 253 -14.45 -19.11 10.90
N GLU A 254 -15.47 -18.51 10.30
CA GLU A 254 -16.78 -18.25 10.91
C GLU A 254 -17.48 -19.55 11.35
N ASP A 255 -17.48 -20.57 10.49
CA ASP A 255 -18.08 -21.88 10.78
C ASP A 255 -17.42 -22.56 12.00
N PHE A 256 -16.10 -22.41 12.16
CA PHE A 256 -15.38 -22.94 13.33
C PHE A 256 -15.52 -22.06 14.58
N LEU A 257 -15.61 -20.74 14.41
CA LEU A 257 -15.84 -19.80 15.49
C LEU A 257 -17.25 -19.93 16.07
N ASN A 258 -18.24 -20.31 15.26
CA ASN A 258 -19.64 -20.51 15.64
C ASN A 258 -20.16 -19.42 16.60
N LEU A 259 -19.95 -18.14 16.24
CA LEU A 259 -20.28 -16.99 17.09
C LEU A 259 -21.78 -16.92 17.45
N LYS A 260 -22.64 -17.56 16.65
CA LYS A 260 -24.06 -17.73 16.96
C LYS A 260 -24.30 -18.40 18.32
N SER A 261 -23.37 -19.22 18.80
CA SER A 261 -23.47 -19.84 20.13
C SER A 261 -23.22 -18.87 21.30
N LEU A 262 -22.62 -17.70 21.05
CA LEU A 262 -22.45 -16.64 22.06
C LEU A 262 -23.69 -15.75 22.19
N ILE A 263 -24.51 -15.67 21.13
CA ILE A 263 -25.61 -14.74 21.00
C ILE A 263 -26.92 -15.51 21.14
N ASN A 264 -27.77 -15.12 22.08
CA ASN A 264 -29.09 -15.75 22.23
C ASN A 264 -30.12 -15.05 21.35
N GLU A 265 -30.98 -15.82 20.67
CA GLU A 265 -32.11 -15.25 19.93
C GLU A 265 -33.04 -14.47 20.87
N GLY A 266 -33.37 -13.23 20.48
CA GLY A 266 -34.25 -12.35 21.26
C GLY A 266 -33.61 -11.62 22.44
N GLU A 267 -32.29 -11.76 22.64
CA GLU A 267 -31.59 -10.97 23.65
C GLU A 267 -31.43 -9.49 23.21
N PRO A 268 -31.33 -8.54 24.16
CA PRO A 268 -31.08 -7.13 23.82
C PRO A 268 -29.79 -6.96 23.01
N ILE A 269 -29.83 -6.13 21.96
CA ILE A 269 -28.67 -5.84 21.10
C ILE A 269 -27.43 -5.47 21.92
N LYS A 270 -27.62 -4.67 22.98
CA LYS A 270 -26.54 -4.27 23.88
C LYS A 270 -25.85 -5.47 24.53
N ASP A 271 -26.61 -6.45 24.99
CA ASP A 271 -26.07 -7.63 25.66
C ASP A 271 -25.30 -8.51 24.67
N SER A 272 -25.81 -8.71 23.45
CA SER A 272 -25.07 -9.39 22.37
C SER A 272 -23.76 -8.69 22.05
N PHE A 273 -23.80 -7.36 21.93
CA PHE A 273 -22.64 -6.53 21.63
C PHE A 273 -21.59 -6.62 22.74
N ASP A 274 -22.01 -6.55 24.01
CA ASP A 274 -21.12 -6.66 25.16
C ASP A 274 -20.45 -8.05 25.23
N LYS A 275 -21.16 -9.13 24.88
CA LYS A 275 -20.57 -10.48 24.78
C LYS A 275 -19.54 -10.58 23.65
N LEU A 276 -19.86 -10.06 22.47
CA LEU A 276 -18.94 -10.03 21.33
C LEU A 276 -17.69 -9.20 21.63
N ASN A 277 -17.84 -8.05 22.29
CA ASN A 277 -16.72 -7.21 22.69
C ASN A 277 -15.78 -7.93 23.66
N LYS A 278 -16.32 -8.66 24.64
CA LYS A 278 -15.48 -9.47 25.55
C LYS A 278 -14.68 -10.53 24.81
N PHE A 279 -15.29 -11.19 23.81
CA PHE A 279 -14.57 -12.16 22.98
C PHE A 279 -13.51 -11.48 22.09
N TYR A 280 -13.85 -10.33 21.50
CA TYR A 280 -12.93 -9.51 20.73
C TYR A 280 -11.71 -9.07 21.55
N GLU A 281 -11.91 -8.53 22.76
CA GLU A 281 -10.84 -8.15 23.69
C GLU A 281 -9.94 -9.34 24.05
N LEU A 282 -10.51 -10.54 24.23
CA LEU A 282 -9.72 -11.75 24.48
C LEU A 282 -8.83 -12.09 23.28
N LEU A 283 -9.36 -12.01 22.06
CA LEU A 283 -8.59 -12.24 20.84
C LEU A 283 -7.51 -11.16 20.62
N GLU A 284 -7.82 -9.90 20.92
CA GLU A 284 -6.85 -8.79 20.87
C GLU A 284 -5.70 -9.03 21.86
N ASN A 285 -6.01 -9.48 23.08
CA ASN A 285 -5.00 -9.85 24.07
C ASN A 285 -4.16 -11.04 23.60
N ALA A 286 -4.77 -12.07 23.00
CA ALA A 286 -4.03 -13.18 22.40
C ALA A 286 -3.11 -12.71 21.26
N GLN A 287 -3.59 -11.81 20.39
CA GLN A 287 -2.80 -11.19 19.33
C GLN A 287 -1.59 -10.44 19.91
N LYS A 288 -1.78 -9.62 20.96
CA LYS A 288 -0.69 -8.91 21.64
C LYS A 288 0.38 -9.87 22.16
N VAL A 289 -0.02 -11.00 22.76
CA VAL A 289 0.93 -12.03 23.23
C VAL A 289 1.72 -12.63 22.06
N ILE A 290 1.07 -12.89 20.92
CA ILE A 290 1.72 -13.41 19.71
C ILE A 290 2.68 -12.36 19.14
N SER A 291 2.26 -11.10 19.00
CA SER A 291 3.11 -9.99 18.55
C SER A 291 4.34 -9.80 19.43
N ASN A 292 4.19 -9.90 20.75
CA ASN A 292 5.33 -9.87 21.69
C ASN A 292 6.27 -11.06 21.47
N LYS A 293 5.75 -12.27 21.23
CA LYS A 293 6.58 -13.44 20.89
C LYS A 293 7.34 -13.22 19.59
N ARG A 294 6.71 -12.63 18.56
CA ARG A 294 7.40 -12.26 17.30
C ARG A 294 8.55 -11.30 17.56
N LEU A 295 8.30 -10.23 18.34
CA LEU A 295 9.32 -9.25 18.69
C LEU A 295 10.48 -9.89 19.47
N ASN A 296 10.19 -10.82 20.40
CA ASN A 296 11.22 -11.52 21.17
C ASN A 296 12.20 -12.29 20.28
N LEU A 297 11.75 -12.86 19.15
CA LEU A 297 12.61 -13.58 18.21
C LEU A 297 13.72 -12.70 17.61
N VAL A 298 13.44 -11.40 17.46
CA VAL A 298 14.35 -10.42 16.84
C VAL A 298 14.91 -9.39 17.83
N SER A 299 14.52 -9.47 19.09
CA SER A 299 14.86 -8.48 20.13
C SER A 299 16.36 -8.25 20.28
N ARG A 300 17.17 -9.31 20.16
CA ARG A 300 18.64 -9.22 20.21
C ARG A 300 19.19 -8.32 19.11
N ASP A 301 18.70 -8.47 17.89
CA ASP A 301 19.15 -7.70 16.73
C ASP A 301 18.73 -6.23 16.86
N ILE A 302 17.53 -5.98 17.41
CA ILE A 302 17.03 -4.62 17.68
C ILE A 302 17.90 -3.91 18.73
N GLU A 303 18.29 -4.61 19.80
CA GLU A 303 19.21 -4.05 20.79
C GLU A 303 20.59 -3.79 20.18
N TYR A 304 21.12 -4.74 19.41
CA TYR A 304 22.40 -4.58 18.70
C TYR A 304 22.39 -3.36 17.78
N TYR A 305 21.32 -3.23 16.98
CA TYR A 305 21.07 -2.06 16.14
C TYR A 305 21.06 -0.75 16.94
N SER A 306 20.47 -0.75 18.13
CA SER A 306 20.36 0.47 18.95
C SER A 306 21.72 1.08 19.30
N TYR A 307 22.76 0.26 19.46
CA TYR A 307 24.14 0.74 19.65
C TYR A 307 24.72 1.35 18.36
N ILE A 308 24.59 0.65 17.23
CA ILE A 308 25.06 1.15 15.92
C ILE A 308 24.37 2.49 15.60
N ARG A 309 23.05 2.54 15.78
CA ARG A 309 22.21 3.71 15.52
C ARG A 309 22.77 4.95 16.21
N LYS A 310 23.10 4.85 17.49
CA LYS A 310 23.61 5.98 18.27
C LYS A 310 24.88 6.59 17.66
N ILE A 311 25.82 5.75 17.26
CA ILE A 311 27.10 6.17 16.67
C ILE A 311 26.88 6.80 15.28
N VAL A 312 26.06 6.16 14.44
CA VAL A 312 25.78 6.66 13.09
C VAL A 312 24.95 7.96 13.12
N GLU A 313 24.02 8.11 14.07
CA GLU A 313 23.27 9.36 14.29
C GLU A 313 24.16 10.52 14.76
N GLU A 314 25.11 10.22 15.65
CA GLU A 314 26.10 11.20 16.09
C GLU A 314 27.00 11.64 14.92
N TYR A 315 27.50 10.68 14.13
CA TYR A 315 28.27 10.97 12.91
C TYR A 315 27.46 11.81 11.91
N LYS A 316 26.20 11.42 11.67
CA LYS A 316 25.26 12.15 10.81
C LYS A 316 25.15 13.61 11.23
N THR A 317 24.95 13.85 12.52
CA THR A 317 24.80 15.19 13.09
C THR A 317 26.10 15.99 12.98
N ASN A 318 27.24 15.39 13.33
CA ASN A 318 28.54 16.06 13.36
C ASN A 318 29.07 16.40 11.95
N LYS A 319 28.78 15.56 10.96
CA LYS A 319 29.24 15.75 9.57
C LYS A 319 28.21 16.38 8.65
N GLY A 320 26.96 16.54 9.10
CA GLY A 320 25.87 17.09 8.29
C GLY A 320 25.53 16.23 7.08
N ILE A 321 25.69 14.90 7.18
CA ILE A 321 25.39 13.99 6.07
C ILE A 321 23.91 13.62 6.05
N TYR A 322 23.40 13.26 4.88
CA TYR A 322 22.06 12.70 4.75
C TYR A 322 22.09 11.19 4.97
N ALA A 323 21.24 10.71 5.87
CA ALA A 323 21.02 9.29 6.14
C ALA A 323 19.60 9.10 6.69
N ASN A 324 18.88 8.10 6.17
CA ASN A 324 17.62 7.66 6.73
C ASN A 324 17.89 6.61 7.82
N ILE A 325 17.54 6.93 9.06
CA ILE A 325 17.82 6.10 10.23
C ILE A 325 16.49 5.96 10.97
N ILE A 326 15.94 4.76 11.00
CA ILE A 326 14.63 4.53 11.62
C ILE A 326 14.74 4.26 13.12
N SER A 327 13.75 4.68 13.91
CA SER A 327 13.81 4.51 15.36
C SER A 327 13.68 3.04 15.78
N LYS A 328 14.13 2.72 17.00
CA LYS A 328 13.97 1.39 17.60
C LYS A 328 12.50 0.98 17.69
N GLU A 329 11.64 1.94 17.99
CA GLU A 329 10.18 1.78 18.09
C GLU A 329 9.58 1.42 16.74
N LEU A 330 10.01 2.08 15.66
CA LEU A 330 9.55 1.77 14.31
C LEU A 330 10.01 0.38 13.85
N VAL A 331 11.27 0.00 14.12
CA VAL A 331 11.78 -1.36 13.86
C VAL A 331 10.93 -2.40 14.62
N SER A 332 10.70 -2.16 15.92
CA SER A 332 9.91 -3.05 16.77
C SER A 332 8.49 -3.21 16.26
N TYR A 333 7.87 -2.10 15.85
CA TYR A 333 6.53 -2.08 15.26
C TYR A 333 6.46 -2.97 14.02
N ARG A 334 7.36 -2.78 13.04
CA ARG A 334 7.41 -3.56 11.77
C ARG A 334 7.40 -5.07 12.02
N PHE A 335 8.28 -5.57 12.88
CA PHE A 335 8.32 -7.01 13.18
C PHE A 335 7.12 -7.51 13.99
N SER A 336 6.58 -6.68 14.89
CA SER A 336 5.40 -7.03 15.68
C SER A 336 4.11 -7.07 14.85
N SER A 337 4.04 -6.27 13.77
CA SER A 337 2.87 -6.13 12.91
C SER A 337 2.80 -7.16 11.80
N GLY A 338 3.94 -7.65 11.28
CA GLY A 338 3.86 -8.44 10.05
C GLY A 338 5.17 -8.63 9.33
N ASP A 339 6.01 -7.62 9.35
CA ASP A 339 7.04 -7.46 8.34
C ASP A 339 8.18 -8.45 8.55
N SER A 340 8.75 -8.89 7.42
CA SER A 340 9.90 -9.78 7.38
C SER A 340 11.25 -9.04 7.35
N TYR A 341 11.23 -7.71 7.21
CA TYR A 341 12.41 -6.86 7.14
C TYR A 341 12.17 -5.45 7.71
N SER A 342 13.24 -4.70 8.00
CA SER A 342 13.09 -3.34 8.53
C SER A 342 14.01 -2.23 8.00
N LEU A 343 15.02 -2.45 7.15
CA LEU A 343 15.85 -1.36 6.57
C LEU A 343 16.28 -0.30 7.60
N ASN A 344 17.08 -0.73 8.58
CA ASN A 344 17.38 0.03 9.79
C ASN A 344 18.12 1.34 9.52
N ILE A 345 19.13 1.30 8.63
CA ILE A 345 19.90 2.48 8.19
C ILE A 345 20.02 2.43 6.67
N ASP A 346 19.83 3.57 6.03
CA ASP A 346 20.07 3.77 4.61
C ASP A 346 20.81 5.10 4.38
N ILE A 347 22.05 5.00 3.91
CA ILE A 347 22.91 6.14 3.62
C ILE A 347 23.12 6.21 2.11
N PRO A 348 22.41 7.09 1.39
CA PRO A 348 22.64 7.28 -0.03
C PRO A 348 23.88 8.15 -0.28
N ILE A 349 24.55 7.87 -1.40
CA ILE A 349 25.70 8.62 -1.90
C ILE A 349 25.40 8.99 -3.36
N GLY A 350 25.54 10.27 -3.68
CA GLY A 350 25.16 10.84 -4.98
C GLY A 350 23.77 11.47 -4.98
N LYS A 351 23.49 12.33 -5.97
CA LYS A 351 22.23 13.10 -6.04
C LYS A 351 21.00 12.21 -6.27
N ASN A 352 21.20 11.03 -6.89
CA ASN A 352 20.12 10.14 -7.31
C ASN A 352 20.17 8.79 -6.58
N ASN A 353 20.68 8.76 -5.34
CA ASN A 353 20.90 7.53 -4.57
C ASN A 353 21.71 6.49 -5.37
N ASP A 354 22.72 6.96 -6.09
CA ASP A 354 23.51 6.16 -7.04
C ASP A 354 24.18 4.96 -6.38
N ILE A 355 24.58 5.15 -5.12
CA ILE A 355 25.06 4.10 -4.22
C ILE A 355 24.29 4.24 -2.90
N ARG A 356 23.98 3.12 -2.26
CA ARG A 356 23.40 3.10 -0.92
C ARG A 356 24.19 2.16 -0.03
N ILE A 357 24.47 2.60 1.19
CA ILE A 357 24.95 1.73 2.27
C ILE A 357 23.76 1.44 3.16
N ILE A 358 23.38 0.17 3.24
CA ILE A 358 22.16 -0.25 3.94
C ILE A 358 22.54 -1.19 5.07
N LEU A 359 22.14 -0.86 6.30
CA LEU A 359 22.02 -1.81 7.40
C LEU A 359 20.58 -2.34 7.39
N ASP A 360 20.39 -3.58 6.96
CA ASP A 360 19.08 -4.21 6.91
C ASP A 360 18.96 -5.26 8.02
N GLN A 361 17.73 -5.48 8.48
CA GLN A 361 17.38 -6.56 9.39
C GLN A 361 16.30 -7.41 8.74
N ARG A 362 16.51 -8.73 8.65
CA ARG A 362 15.57 -9.67 8.06
C ARG A 362 15.42 -10.93 8.90
N LEU A 363 14.25 -11.57 8.81
CA LEU A 363 13.98 -12.84 9.52
C LEU A 363 14.92 -13.97 9.06
N ASP A 364 15.31 -14.00 7.79
CA ASP A 364 16.09 -15.11 7.22
C ASP A 364 17.56 -15.11 7.67
N TYR A 365 18.12 -13.95 8.05
CA TYR A 365 19.56 -13.81 8.31
C TYR A 365 19.94 -12.70 9.31
N HIS A 366 19.05 -12.31 10.21
CA HIS A 366 19.30 -11.33 11.27
C HIS A 366 19.68 -9.95 10.74
N LEU A 367 20.92 -9.48 10.90
CA LEU A 367 21.41 -8.18 10.45
C LEU A 367 22.44 -8.33 9.33
N CYS A 368 22.43 -7.39 8.37
CA CYS A 368 23.47 -7.31 7.35
C CYS A 368 23.80 -5.86 6.96
N ILE A 369 25.06 -5.63 6.57
CA ILE A 369 25.48 -4.42 5.86
C ILE A 369 25.56 -4.76 4.38
N SER A 370 25.02 -3.89 3.53
CA SER A 370 25.15 -4.02 2.09
C SER A 370 25.60 -2.71 1.44
N VAL A 371 26.37 -2.84 0.36
CA VAL A 371 26.62 -1.77 -0.61
C VAL A 371 25.75 -2.08 -1.82
N PHE A 372 24.89 -1.14 -2.19
CA PHE A 372 23.84 -1.31 -3.19
C PHE A 372 24.01 -0.28 -4.30
N SER A 373 23.75 -0.68 -5.55
CA SER A 373 23.62 0.22 -6.69
C SER A 373 22.82 -0.46 -7.80
N GLU A 374 21.97 0.29 -8.49
CA GLU A 374 21.23 -0.17 -9.67
C GLU A 374 21.87 0.30 -10.98
N LYS A 375 22.91 1.14 -10.91
CA LYS A 375 23.56 1.72 -12.10
C LYS A 375 24.68 0.80 -12.61
N PRO A 376 24.61 0.26 -13.83
CA PRO A 376 25.63 -0.64 -14.36
C PRO A 376 27.06 -0.07 -14.29
N ASP A 377 27.25 1.21 -14.61
CA ASP A 377 28.57 1.85 -14.57
C ASP A 377 29.12 1.97 -13.14
N ILE A 378 28.26 2.22 -12.15
CA ILE A 378 28.65 2.27 -10.74
C ILE A 378 28.95 0.86 -10.22
N ILE A 379 28.11 -0.13 -10.55
CA ILE A 379 28.37 -1.54 -10.23
C ILE A 379 29.73 -1.97 -10.79
N ASN A 380 30.04 -1.59 -12.03
CA ASN A 380 31.33 -1.89 -12.66
C ASN A 380 32.50 -1.24 -11.91
N GLN A 381 32.36 0.02 -11.48
CA GLN A 381 33.37 0.69 -10.65
C GLN A 381 33.60 -0.04 -9.31
N LEU A 382 32.51 -0.44 -8.64
CA LEU A 382 32.57 -1.13 -7.35
C LEU A 382 33.21 -2.52 -7.45
N LYS A 383 32.90 -3.28 -8.52
CA LYS A 383 33.36 -4.68 -8.69
C LYS A 383 34.70 -4.85 -9.39
N TYR A 384 35.05 -4.00 -10.34
CA TYR A 384 36.17 -4.26 -11.25
C TYR A 384 37.34 -3.28 -11.12
N ILE A 385 37.20 -2.21 -10.33
CA ILE A 385 38.35 -1.38 -9.97
C ILE A 385 39.00 -1.98 -8.72
N ASP A 386 40.17 -2.63 -8.90
CA ASP A 386 40.89 -3.36 -7.85
C ASP A 386 41.06 -2.56 -6.55
N LYS A 387 41.43 -1.28 -6.65
CA LYS A 387 41.62 -0.42 -5.46
C LYS A 387 40.31 -0.27 -4.66
N ILE A 388 39.18 -0.17 -5.34
CA ILE A 388 37.86 0.02 -4.74
C ILE A 388 37.38 -1.30 -4.14
N LYS A 389 37.35 -2.36 -4.95
CA LYS A 389 37.01 -3.71 -4.53
C LYS A 389 37.81 -4.13 -3.29
N ASN A 390 39.14 -4.03 -3.35
CA ASN A 390 40.02 -4.47 -2.26
C ASN A 390 39.80 -3.66 -0.96
N LYS A 391 39.42 -2.39 -1.07
CA LYS A 391 39.14 -1.57 0.11
C LYS A 391 37.78 -1.94 0.71
N ILE A 392 36.73 -2.11 -0.10
CA ILE A 392 35.40 -2.53 0.39
C ILE A 392 35.48 -3.91 1.06
N THR A 393 36.12 -4.89 0.40
CA THR A 393 36.25 -6.25 0.95
C THR A 393 37.08 -6.26 2.22
N LYS A 394 38.08 -5.38 2.34
CA LYS A 394 38.84 -5.20 3.59
C LYS A 394 38.01 -4.58 4.71
N ILE A 395 37.24 -3.52 4.43
CA ILE A 395 36.39 -2.86 5.44
C ILE A 395 35.34 -3.85 5.95
N LEU A 396 34.61 -4.48 5.03
CA LEU A 396 33.55 -5.40 5.42
C LEU A 396 34.12 -6.67 6.05
N ASN A 397 35.20 -7.23 5.52
CA ASN A 397 35.80 -8.52 5.90
C ASN A 397 34.80 -9.70 5.84
N ASN A 398 35.16 -10.77 5.13
CA ASN A 398 34.27 -11.92 4.88
C ASN A 398 32.91 -11.51 4.24
N CYS A 399 32.91 -10.49 3.37
CA CYS A 399 31.72 -10.14 2.61
C CYS A 399 31.52 -11.07 1.41
N ILE A 400 30.26 -11.22 1.02
CA ILE A 400 29.84 -11.86 -0.21
C ILE A 400 29.77 -10.78 -1.29
N GLU A 401 30.39 -11.04 -2.44
CA GLU A 401 30.20 -10.23 -3.64
C GLU A 401 28.96 -10.75 -4.37
N GLY A 402 28.02 -9.86 -4.68
CA GLY A 402 26.80 -10.24 -5.39
C GLY A 402 27.11 -10.64 -6.82
N GLU A 403 26.51 -11.73 -7.32
CA GLU A 403 26.51 -12.00 -8.76
C GLU A 403 25.60 -10.98 -9.43
N SER A 404 26.03 -10.39 -10.55
CA SER A 404 25.13 -9.60 -11.40
C SER A 404 24.13 -10.58 -12.01
N SER A 405 23.03 -10.86 -11.31
CA SER A 405 21.99 -11.70 -11.86
C SER A 405 21.15 -10.88 -12.84
N GLU A 406 20.77 -11.49 -13.96
CA GLU A 406 19.68 -11.01 -14.84
C GLU A 406 18.33 -10.88 -14.10
N TYR A 407 18.28 -11.25 -12.80
CA TYR A 407 17.08 -11.33 -11.96
C TYR A 407 17.16 -10.52 -10.64
N GLY A 408 18.00 -9.49 -10.56
CA GLY A 408 17.76 -8.38 -9.61
C GLY A 408 18.23 -8.58 -8.16
N SER A 409 19.37 -9.24 -7.92
CA SER A 409 20.08 -9.04 -6.64
C SER A 409 20.88 -7.73 -6.68
N SER A 410 20.24 -6.61 -6.31
CA SER A 410 20.77 -5.24 -6.44
C SER A 410 21.85 -4.83 -5.41
N TRP A 411 22.29 -5.75 -4.54
CA TRP A 411 23.45 -5.53 -3.66
C TRP A 411 24.75 -5.99 -4.34
N VAL A 412 25.77 -5.16 -4.27
CA VAL A 412 27.11 -5.41 -4.84
C VAL A 412 27.99 -6.16 -3.84
N TYR A 413 27.92 -5.78 -2.57
CA TYR A 413 28.61 -6.45 -1.47
C TYR A 413 27.65 -6.61 -0.30
N LEU A 414 27.73 -7.74 0.40
CA LEU A 414 26.88 -8.07 1.55
C LEU A 414 27.73 -8.67 2.68
N LYS A 415 27.53 -8.22 3.90
CA LYS A 415 28.14 -8.79 5.11
C LYS A 415 27.05 -9.11 6.13
N PHE A 416 26.90 -10.38 6.48
CA PHE A 416 26.07 -10.77 7.63
C PHE A 416 26.76 -10.42 8.95
N ILE A 417 25.96 -9.98 9.93
CA ILE A 417 26.43 -9.57 11.25
C ILE A 417 26.04 -10.65 12.27
N ASP A 418 27.03 -11.09 13.04
CA ASP A 418 26.81 -11.96 14.18
C ASP A 418 26.43 -11.13 15.41
N THR A 419 25.14 -11.03 15.68
CA THR A 419 24.60 -10.23 16.80
C THR A 419 24.81 -10.87 18.17
N THR A 420 25.45 -12.05 18.25
CA THR A 420 25.85 -12.65 19.53
C THR A 420 27.05 -11.94 20.16
N LYS A 421 27.86 -11.26 19.36
CA LYS A 421 29.10 -10.58 19.80
C LYS A 421 28.86 -9.11 20.05
N LYS A 422 28.25 -8.79 21.20
CA LYS A 422 27.79 -7.43 21.55
C LYS A 422 28.89 -6.36 21.47
N ASP A 423 30.13 -6.71 21.77
CA ASP A 423 31.27 -5.78 21.76
C ASP A 423 31.72 -5.37 20.34
N GLU A 424 31.16 -5.98 19.29
CA GLU A 424 31.47 -5.65 17.89
C GLU A 424 30.52 -4.60 17.29
N ALA A 425 29.48 -4.13 18.00
CA ALA A 425 28.51 -3.18 17.44
C ALA A 425 29.14 -1.82 17.05
N GLU A 426 30.14 -1.38 17.82
CA GLU A 426 30.94 -0.18 17.50
C GLU A 426 31.76 -0.38 16.22
N ASP A 427 32.43 -1.53 16.08
CA ASP A 427 33.16 -1.91 14.86
C ASP A 427 32.24 -1.95 13.63
N ILE A 428 30.99 -2.41 13.78
CA ILE A 428 30.00 -2.37 12.70
C ILE A 428 29.63 -0.93 12.32
N ALA A 429 29.43 -0.05 13.30
CA ALA A 429 29.18 1.36 13.03
C ALA A 429 30.36 2.04 12.32
N ASP A 430 31.58 1.76 12.77
CA ASP A 430 32.82 2.24 12.15
C ASP A 430 32.94 1.77 10.70
N LYS A 431 32.59 0.52 10.41
CA LYS A 431 32.57 0.00 9.03
C LYS A 431 31.58 0.74 8.14
N ILE A 432 30.38 1.05 8.65
CA ILE A 432 29.37 1.82 7.90
C ILE A 432 29.93 3.21 7.56
N ILE A 433 30.55 3.87 8.54
CA ILE A 433 31.14 5.21 8.38
C ILE A 433 32.33 5.17 7.42
N GLU A 434 33.26 4.22 7.60
CA GLU A 434 34.45 4.06 6.76
C GLU A 434 34.05 3.76 5.31
N LEU A 435 33.03 2.92 5.09
CA LEU A 435 32.47 2.68 3.76
C LEU A 435 31.91 3.96 3.15
N TYR A 436 31.14 4.73 3.92
CA TYR A 436 30.53 5.97 3.43
C TYR A 436 31.61 6.97 2.98
N GLU A 437 32.60 7.24 3.83
CA GLU A 437 33.67 8.17 3.51
C GLU A 437 34.48 7.70 2.31
N PHE A 438 34.84 6.41 2.28
CA PHE A 438 35.61 5.84 1.18
C PHE A 438 34.86 5.95 -0.16
N LEU A 439 33.60 5.52 -0.20
CA LEU A 439 32.81 5.48 -1.44
C LEU A 439 32.48 6.88 -1.95
N ARG A 440 32.15 7.81 -1.04
CA ARG A 440 31.93 9.24 -1.38
C ARG A 440 33.15 9.84 -2.08
N ASP A 441 34.36 9.52 -1.61
CA ASP A 441 35.59 10.16 -2.07
C ASP A 441 36.24 9.45 -3.27
N ASN A 442 35.88 8.20 -3.57
CA ASN A 442 36.58 7.37 -4.56
C ASN A 442 35.74 6.89 -5.74
N ILE A 443 34.42 7.07 -5.73
CA ILE A 443 33.55 6.72 -6.87
C ILE A 443 33.26 7.97 -7.70
N LYS A 444 33.38 7.83 -9.03
CA LYS A 444 32.93 8.87 -9.95
C LYS A 444 31.41 8.77 -10.08
N LEU A 445 30.73 9.82 -9.62
CA LEU A 445 29.29 9.99 -9.74
C LEU A 445 29.04 10.95 -10.89
N ASP A 446 28.08 10.64 -11.75
CA ASP A 446 27.68 11.55 -12.82
C ASP A 446 27.04 12.79 -12.19
N ASN A 447 27.75 13.92 -12.30
CA ASN A 447 27.16 15.23 -12.02
C ASN A 447 26.23 15.60 -13.18
N ALA A 448 25.00 15.10 -13.13
CA ALA A 448 23.87 15.72 -13.81
C ALA A 448 23.19 16.74 -12.87
#